data_AF-A0A2M6WKK5-F1
#
_entry.id   AF-A0A2M6WKK5-F1
#
_cell.length_a   1.000
_cell.length_b   1.000
_cell.length_c   1.000
_cell.angle_alpha   90.00
_cell.angle_beta   90.00
_cell.angle_gamma   90.00
#
_symmetry.space_group_name_H-M   'P 1'
#
loop_
_entity.id
_entity.type
_entity.pdbx_description
1 polymer ?
#
loop_
_entity_poly.entity_id
_entity_poly.type
_entity_poly.pdbx_seq_one_letter_code
_entity_poly.pdbx_strand_id
1 'polypeptide(L)'
;MNEKVSSSIPEAEAVIDTTPDNGQEGRIIMPEAERARISKESKKEEAWYSGEPFSSWEEVEVAVNEGLLVPVADSDHYKVSANAVEGGRYLTPVAKKMLDLVAGEWSKKMKKKGEDIDSLFLIVTSMTRIVSYQDGLSKKGFPTADSSNPRKSTHLRGGTFDLAFKWLKENRSVAYKILLEVLRDLHKKEQINLIEETTIGVLHVCVNPDKAKRRSSSRRLAGTGSAKR
;
A
#
# COMPACT_ATOMS: atom_id res chain seq x y z
N MET A 1 32.04 30.38 -1.41
CA MET A 1 30.94 30.16 -2.39
C MET A 1 30.79 28.66 -2.52
N ASN A 2 29.71 28.09 -1.95
CA ASN A 2 29.45 26.65 -2.00
C ASN A 2 28.39 26.39 -3.06
N GLU A 3 28.80 25.82 -4.18
CA GLU A 3 27.90 25.32 -5.22
C GLU A 3 27.14 24.11 -4.66
N LYS A 4 25.83 24.29 -4.45
CA LYS A 4 24.91 23.19 -4.21
C LYS A 4 24.72 22.45 -5.52
N VAL A 5 25.33 21.28 -5.65
CA VAL A 5 25.03 20.32 -6.71
C VAL A 5 23.62 19.78 -6.48
N SER A 6 22.68 20.27 -7.28
CA SER A 6 21.31 19.75 -7.38
C SER A 6 21.36 18.40 -8.10
N SER A 7 21.24 17.30 -7.36
CA SER A 7 21.05 15.96 -7.91
C SER A 7 19.57 15.75 -8.26
N SER A 8 19.12 16.37 -9.36
CA SER A 8 17.88 15.99 -10.01
C SER A 8 18.09 14.65 -10.72
N ILE A 9 17.57 13.58 -10.15
CA ILE A 9 17.43 12.29 -10.84
C ILE A 9 16.43 12.51 -11.99
N PRO A 10 16.76 12.17 -13.25
CA PRO A 10 15.82 12.28 -14.34
C PRO A 10 14.62 11.34 -14.08
N GLU A 11 13.40 11.88 -14.20
CA GLU A 11 12.17 11.08 -14.18
C GLU A 11 12.19 10.17 -15.42
N ALA A 12 12.51 8.89 -15.23
CA ALA A 12 12.39 7.90 -16.28
C ALA A 12 10.90 7.64 -16.53
N GLU A 13 10.38 8.17 -17.64
CA GLU A 13 9.02 7.88 -18.09
C GLU A 13 8.91 6.38 -18.41
N ALA A 14 7.89 5.72 -17.87
CA ALA A 14 7.60 4.34 -18.19
C ALA A 14 7.26 4.23 -19.69
N VAL A 15 8.05 3.46 -20.43
CA VAL A 15 7.80 3.17 -21.84
C VAL A 15 6.82 2.00 -21.91
N ILE A 16 5.63 2.25 -22.43
CA ILE A 16 4.73 1.17 -22.86
C ILE A 16 5.26 0.72 -24.22
N ASP A 17 5.81 -0.49 -24.29
CA ASP A 17 6.18 -1.09 -25.57
C ASP A 17 4.89 -1.45 -26.32
N THR A 18 4.59 -0.67 -27.36
CA THR A 18 3.42 -0.85 -28.22
C THR A 18 3.77 -1.63 -29.50
N THR A 19 4.91 -2.33 -29.57
CA THR A 19 5.19 -3.16 -30.74
C THR A 19 4.12 -4.24 -30.89
N PRO A 20 3.42 -4.32 -32.04
CA PRO A 20 2.33 -5.25 -32.24
C PRO A 20 2.91 -6.65 -32.48
N ASP A 21 3.11 -7.42 -31.42
CA ASP A 21 3.40 -8.84 -31.52
C ASP A 21 2.16 -9.65 -31.10
N ASN A 22 1.41 -10.13 -32.10
CA ASN A 22 0.52 -11.29 -32.04
C ASN A 22 -0.25 -11.54 -30.72
N GLY A 23 -0.99 -10.54 -30.22
CA GLY A 23 -1.95 -10.74 -29.13
C GLY A 23 -1.38 -10.82 -27.71
N GLN A 24 -0.11 -10.41 -27.49
CA GLN A 24 0.35 -10.14 -26.13
C GLN A 24 -0.07 -8.74 -25.69
N GLU A 25 -0.95 -8.66 -24.69
CA GLU A 25 -1.24 -7.43 -23.94
C GLU A 25 0.09 -6.76 -23.55
N GLY A 26 0.21 -5.45 -23.80
CA GLY A 26 1.46 -4.69 -23.64
C GLY A 26 2.11 -4.92 -22.28
N ARG A 27 3.38 -5.35 -22.29
CA ARG A 27 4.17 -5.53 -21.07
C ARG A 27 4.57 -4.15 -20.52
N ILE A 28 4.43 -3.97 -19.22
CA ILE A 28 4.93 -2.78 -18.54
C ILE A 28 6.45 -2.92 -18.37
N ILE A 29 7.22 -2.03 -18.98
CA ILE A 29 8.68 -2.00 -18.82
C ILE A 29 9.03 -1.05 -17.68
N MET A 30 9.33 -1.62 -16.51
CA MET A 30 9.80 -0.86 -15.35
C MET A 30 11.30 -0.56 -15.45
N PRO A 31 11.73 0.70 -15.20
CA PRO A 31 13.15 1.05 -15.14
C PRO A 31 13.94 0.19 -14.14
N GLU A 32 15.15 -0.21 -14.50
CA GLU A 32 16.01 -1.08 -13.66
C GLU A 32 16.26 -0.48 -12.27
N ALA A 33 16.48 0.83 -12.20
CA ALA A 33 16.70 1.55 -10.94
C ALA A 33 15.46 1.49 -10.01
N GLU A 34 14.26 1.59 -10.57
CA GLU A 34 13.02 1.45 -9.80
C GLU A 34 12.87 0.02 -9.29
N ARG A 35 13.10 -0.97 -10.16
CA ARG A 35 13.06 -2.40 -9.81
C ARG A 35 14.04 -2.74 -8.69
N ALA A 36 15.28 -2.26 -8.77
CA ALA A 36 16.30 -2.50 -7.75
C ALA A 36 15.91 -1.89 -6.39
N ARG A 37 15.34 -0.68 -6.39
CA ARG A 37 14.82 -0.04 -5.16
C ARG A 37 13.66 -0.84 -4.56
N ILE A 38 12.68 -1.24 -5.35
CA ILE A 38 11.53 -2.04 -4.89
C ILE A 38 12.00 -3.38 -4.31
N SER A 39 12.93 -4.07 -4.98
CA SER A 39 13.50 -5.33 -4.48
C SER A 39 14.16 -5.15 -3.12
N LYS A 40 14.94 -4.07 -2.92
CA LYS A 40 15.57 -3.77 -1.63
C LYS A 40 14.53 -3.56 -0.51
N GLU A 41 13.49 -2.77 -0.77
CA GLU A 41 12.44 -2.50 0.22
C GLU A 41 11.58 -3.74 0.50
N SER A 42 11.33 -4.59 -0.51
CA SER A 42 10.54 -5.83 -0.36
C SER A 42 11.17 -6.81 0.64
N LYS A 43 12.50 -6.89 0.70
CA LYS A 43 13.22 -7.76 1.67
C LYS A 43 12.89 -7.43 3.13
N LYS A 44 12.57 -6.17 3.42
CA LYS A 44 12.14 -5.74 4.77
C LYS A 44 10.78 -6.33 5.11
N GLU A 45 9.89 -6.45 4.13
CA GLU A 45 8.55 -6.98 4.31
C GLU A 45 8.56 -8.50 4.52
N GLU A 46 9.44 -9.21 3.82
CA GLU A 46 9.65 -10.65 4.00
C GLU A 46 9.99 -11.00 5.47
N ALA A 47 10.78 -10.15 6.12
CA ALA A 47 11.13 -10.33 7.53
C ALA A 47 9.93 -10.12 8.48
N TRP A 48 8.92 -9.35 8.06
CA TRP A 48 7.71 -9.10 8.86
C TRP A 48 6.62 -10.15 8.64
N TYR A 49 6.62 -10.80 7.48
CA TYR A 49 5.59 -11.73 7.06
C TYR A 49 6.18 -13.06 6.59
N SER A 50 6.59 -13.89 7.56
CA SER A 50 7.20 -15.20 7.32
C SER A 50 6.22 -16.36 7.10
N GLY A 51 4.90 -16.11 7.18
CA GLY A 51 3.87 -17.15 6.99
C GLY A 51 3.80 -17.69 5.56
N GLU A 52 3.05 -18.77 5.37
CA GLU A 52 2.77 -19.30 4.03
C GLU A 52 1.87 -18.32 3.24
N PRO A 53 2.11 -18.15 1.92
CA PRO A 53 1.24 -17.35 1.07
C PRO A 53 -0.08 -18.09 0.79
N PHE A 54 -1.17 -17.34 0.62
CA PHE A 54 -2.43 -17.89 0.15
C PHE A 54 -2.29 -18.41 -1.29
N SER A 55 -2.52 -19.71 -1.47
CA SER A 55 -2.41 -20.40 -2.74
C SER A 55 -3.71 -20.33 -3.54
N SER A 56 -4.86 -20.21 -2.88
CA SER A 56 -6.18 -20.18 -3.52
C SER A 56 -7.18 -19.26 -2.80
N TRP A 57 -8.32 -18.98 -3.44
CA TRP A 57 -9.35 -18.13 -2.84
C TRP A 57 -10.09 -18.86 -1.70
N GLU A 58 -10.17 -20.19 -1.75
CA GLU A 58 -10.73 -21.01 -0.68
C GLU A 58 -9.91 -20.85 0.61
N GLU A 59 -8.58 -20.76 0.53
CA GLU A 59 -7.73 -20.47 1.70
C GLU A 59 -7.99 -19.06 2.26
N VAL A 60 -8.25 -18.08 1.38
CA VAL A 60 -8.64 -16.73 1.79
C VAL A 60 -9.99 -16.76 2.52
N GLU A 61 -10.98 -17.50 2.02
CA GLU A 61 -12.28 -17.67 2.67
C GLU A 61 -12.16 -18.33 4.04
N VAL A 62 -11.33 -19.38 4.18
CA VAL A 62 -11.03 -19.99 5.47
C VAL A 62 -10.42 -18.96 6.43
N ALA A 63 -9.42 -18.20 5.98
CA ALA A 63 -8.78 -17.16 6.80
C ALA A 63 -9.75 -16.04 7.21
N VAL A 64 -10.75 -15.72 6.39
CA VAL A 64 -11.84 -14.78 6.74
C VAL A 64 -12.73 -15.39 7.82
N ASN A 65 -13.15 -16.65 7.68
CA ASN A 65 -14.00 -17.34 8.66
C ASN A 65 -13.31 -17.50 10.02
N GLU A 66 -11.99 -17.66 10.03
CA GLU A 66 -11.16 -17.73 11.24
C GLU A 66 -10.84 -16.35 11.84
N GLY A 67 -11.23 -15.26 11.18
CA GLY A 67 -10.97 -13.89 11.63
C GLY A 67 -9.51 -13.43 11.46
N LEU A 68 -8.70 -14.18 10.70
CA LEU A 68 -7.33 -13.79 10.32
C LEU A 68 -7.34 -12.66 9.28
N LEU A 69 -8.37 -12.64 8.44
CA LEU A 69 -8.66 -11.59 7.47
C LEU A 69 -10.03 -10.96 7.75
N VAL A 70 -10.18 -9.68 7.41
CA VAL A 70 -11.42 -8.92 7.51
C VAL A 70 -11.73 -8.22 6.20
N PRO A 71 -13.02 -8.08 5.83
CA PRO A 71 -13.41 -7.43 4.60
C PRO A 71 -13.06 -5.93 4.61
N VAL A 72 -12.72 -5.41 3.43
CA VAL A 72 -12.51 -4.00 3.18
C VAL A 72 -13.67 -3.49 2.34
N ALA A 73 -14.58 -2.76 2.99
CA ALA A 73 -15.66 -2.05 2.33
C ALA A 73 -15.28 -0.57 2.13
N ASP A 74 -16.04 0.12 1.27
CA ASP A 74 -15.96 1.56 1.12
C ASP A 74 -16.16 2.28 2.46
N SER A 75 -15.53 3.44 2.59
CA SER A 75 -15.73 4.36 3.71
C SER A 75 -16.02 5.78 3.20
N ASP A 76 -16.11 6.72 4.14
CA ASP A 76 -16.19 8.16 3.85
C ASP A 76 -14.86 8.75 3.37
N HIS A 77 -13.74 8.02 3.50
CA HIS A 77 -12.39 8.55 3.23
C HIS A 77 -11.62 7.75 2.19
N TYR A 78 -12.10 6.57 1.81
CA TYR A 78 -11.56 5.78 0.71
C TYR A 78 -12.64 4.94 0.05
N LYS A 79 -12.40 4.59 -1.21
CA LYS A 79 -13.20 3.66 -2.01
C LYS A 79 -12.32 2.53 -2.51
N VAL A 80 -12.90 1.34 -2.60
CA VAL A 80 -12.24 0.20 -3.24
C VAL A 80 -12.43 0.30 -4.75
N SER A 81 -11.34 0.22 -5.50
CA SER A 81 -11.40 0.24 -6.96
C SER A 81 -12.30 -0.88 -7.48
N ALA A 82 -13.13 -0.57 -8.48
CA ALA A 82 -13.91 -1.59 -9.19
C ALA A 82 -13.01 -2.68 -9.82
N ASN A 83 -11.76 -2.33 -10.16
CA ASN A 83 -10.78 -3.26 -10.71
C ASN A 83 -10.03 -4.08 -9.64
N ALA A 84 -10.26 -3.81 -8.35
CA ALA A 84 -9.71 -4.65 -7.29
C ALA A 84 -10.42 -6.01 -7.30
N VAL A 85 -9.64 -7.09 -7.38
CA VAL A 85 -10.12 -8.46 -7.42
C VAL A 85 -11.08 -8.74 -6.27
N GLU A 86 -12.28 -9.19 -6.59
CA GLU A 86 -13.37 -9.37 -5.63
C GLU A 86 -13.00 -10.31 -4.47
N GLY A 87 -12.45 -11.49 -4.79
CA GLY A 87 -11.95 -12.45 -3.78
C GLY A 87 -10.77 -11.93 -2.94
N GLY A 88 -10.16 -10.80 -3.34
CA GLY A 88 -8.99 -10.21 -2.69
C GLY A 88 -9.29 -9.02 -1.78
N ARG A 89 -10.56 -8.62 -1.60
CA ARG A 89 -10.97 -7.41 -0.84
C ARG A 89 -10.91 -7.59 0.68
N TYR A 90 -9.81 -8.16 1.14
CA TYR A 90 -9.57 -8.51 2.53
C TYR A 90 -8.19 -8.04 2.98
N LEU A 91 -8.05 -7.74 4.27
CA LEU A 91 -6.80 -7.41 4.92
C LEU A 91 -6.74 -8.08 6.28
N THR A 92 -5.55 -8.24 6.85
CA THR A 92 -5.45 -8.57 8.27
C THR A 92 -6.12 -7.47 9.11
N PRO A 93 -6.66 -7.77 10.32
CA PRO A 93 -7.24 -6.76 11.21
C PRO A 93 -6.31 -5.57 11.51
N VAL A 94 -5.00 -5.82 11.54
CA VAL A 94 -3.99 -4.78 11.78
C VAL A 94 -3.82 -3.90 10.54
N ALA A 95 -3.74 -4.49 9.34
CA ALA A 95 -3.62 -3.74 8.10
C ALA A 95 -4.89 -2.93 7.80
N LYS A 96 -6.08 -3.47 8.06
CA LYS A 96 -7.35 -2.72 7.95
C LYS A 96 -7.37 -1.50 8.85
N LYS A 97 -6.99 -1.65 10.13
CA LYS A 97 -6.89 -0.52 11.07
C LYS A 97 -5.87 0.53 10.62
N MET A 98 -4.78 0.11 9.97
CA MET A 98 -3.80 1.03 9.41
C MET A 98 -4.35 1.80 8.20
N LEU A 99 -5.08 1.14 7.30
CA LEU A 99 -5.78 1.80 6.19
C LEU A 99 -6.75 2.88 6.71
N ASP A 100 -7.58 2.54 7.70
CA ASP A 100 -8.52 3.48 8.31
C ASP A 100 -7.80 4.65 8.99
N LEU A 101 -6.67 4.39 9.67
CA LEU A 101 -5.83 5.43 10.27
C LEU A 101 -5.23 6.36 9.22
N VAL A 102 -4.69 5.82 8.12
CA VAL A 102 -4.11 6.59 7.02
C VAL A 102 -5.17 7.51 6.42
N ALA A 103 -6.33 6.96 6.06
CA ALA A 103 -7.41 7.71 5.44
C ALA A 103 -7.96 8.79 6.38
N GLY A 104 -8.12 8.48 7.66
CA GLY A 104 -8.58 9.45 8.67
C GLY A 104 -7.58 10.58 8.94
N GLU A 105 -6.29 10.28 9.08
CA GLU A 105 -5.24 11.30 9.27
C GLU A 105 -5.05 12.16 8.02
N TRP A 106 -5.16 11.57 6.83
CA TRP A 106 -5.16 12.30 5.56
C TRP A 106 -6.34 13.29 5.50
N SER A 107 -7.57 12.81 5.71
CA SER A 107 -8.78 13.63 5.74
C SER A 107 -8.69 14.77 6.77
N LYS A 108 -8.20 14.48 7.98
CA LYS A 108 -8.00 15.49 9.02
C LYS A 108 -6.99 16.57 8.62
N LYS A 109 -5.87 16.19 8.01
CA LYS A 109 -4.85 17.15 7.54
C LYS A 109 -5.35 17.97 6.35
N MET A 110 -6.12 17.36 5.44
CA MET A 110 -6.81 18.05 4.34
C MET A 110 -7.74 19.15 4.87
N LYS A 111 -8.64 18.80 5.80
CA LYS A 111 -9.53 19.76 6.47
C LYS A 111 -8.76 20.90 7.13
N LYS A 112 -7.67 20.59 7.85
CA LYS A 112 -6.81 21.60 8.49
C LYS A 112 -6.15 22.56 7.49
N LYS A 113 -5.91 22.11 6.26
CA LYS A 113 -5.32 22.92 5.18
C LYS A 113 -6.36 23.69 4.36
N GLY A 114 -7.65 23.52 4.66
CA GLY A 114 -8.74 24.16 3.91
C GLY A 114 -9.00 23.53 2.54
N GLU A 115 -8.54 22.30 2.31
CA GLU A 115 -8.81 21.56 1.08
C GLU A 115 -10.22 20.95 1.13
N ASP A 116 -10.91 20.93 -0.01
CA ASP A 116 -12.20 20.25 -0.15
C ASP A 116 -12.00 18.73 -0.03
N ILE A 117 -12.47 18.20 1.08
CA ILE A 117 -12.38 16.76 1.40
C ILE A 117 -13.70 16.05 1.14
N ASP A 118 -14.82 16.78 1.05
CA ASP A 118 -16.14 16.17 0.95
C ASP A 118 -16.34 15.57 -0.45
N SER A 119 -15.59 16.05 -1.45
CA SER A 119 -15.55 15.48 -2.80
C SER A 119 -14.38 14.51 -3.05
N LEU A 120 -13.52 14.25 -2.06
CA LEU A 120 -12.27 13.50 -2.27
C LEU A 120 -12.18 12.26 -1.39
N PHE A 121 -11.68 11.18 -2.00
CA PHE A 121 -11.45 9.92 -1.32
C PHE A 121 -10.18 9.26 -1.87
N LEU A 122 -9.51 8.46 -1.05
CA LEU A 122 -8.40 7.62 -1.50
C LEU A 122 -8.96 6.42 -2.30
N ILE A 123 -8.22 5.94 -3.29
CA ILE A 123 -8.60 4.74 -4.06
C ILE A 123 -7.70 3.58 -3.64
N VAL A 124 -8.29 2.53 -3.08
CA VAL A 124 -7.60 1.28 -2.76
C VAL A 124 -7.66 0.36 -3.98
N THR A 125 -6.51 0.06 -4.59
CA THR A 125 -6.46 -0.70 -5.86
C THR A 125 -6.16 -2.17 -5.69
N SER A 126 -5.49 -2.55 -4.60
CA SER A 126 -5.12 -3.95 -4.34
C SER A 126 -4.95 -4.19 -2.84
N MET A 127 -5.26 -5.40 -2.40
CA MET A 127 -5.25 -5.84 -0.98
C MET A 127 -4.73 -7.28 -0.90
N THR A 128 -5.54 -8.28 -0.51
CA THR A 128 -5.10 -9.67 -0.52
C THR A 128 -5.03 -10.21 -1.96
N ARG A 129 -4.01 -11.01 -2.25
CA ARG A 129 -3.85 -11.74 -3.52
C ARG A 129 -3.65 -13.23 -3.22
N ILE A 130 -3.77 -14.05 -4.25
CA ILE A 130 -3.37 -15.45 -4.23
C ILE A 130 -2.19 -15.68 -5.19
N VAL A 131 -1.45 -16.77 -5.00
CA VAL A 131 -0.25 -17.10 -5.79
C VAL A 131 -0.53 -17.06 -7.31
N SER A 132 -1.61 -17.69 -7.78
CA SER A 132 -1.92 -17.74 -9.22
C SER A 132 -2.18 -16.34 -9.82
N TYR A 133 -2.85 -15.46 -9.07
CA TYR A 133 -3.06 -14.07 -9.48
C TYR A 133 -1.74 -13.28 -9.51
N GLN A 134 -0.91 -13.46 -8.47
CA GLN A 134 0.39 -12.82 -8.36
C GLN A 134 1.36 -13.23 -9.48
N ASP A 135 1.37 -14.52 -9.84
CA ASP A 135 2.14 -15.05 -10.97
C ASP A 135 1.65 -14.45 -12.31
N GLY A 136 0.34 -14.23 -12.46
CA GLY A 136 -0.24 -13.55 -13.61
C GLY A 136 0.24 -12.11 -13.75
N LEU A 137 0.30 -11.35 -12.65
CA LEU A 137 0.84 -9.99 -12.63
C LEU A 137 2.33 -9.96 -13.01
N SER A 138 3.13 -10.89 -12.49
CA SER A 138 4.56 -10.99 -12.84
C SER A 138 4.76 -11.22 -14.33
N LYS A 139 3.97 -12.10 -14.95
CA LYS A 139 4.03 -12.37 -16.40
C LYS A 139 3.70 -11.16 -17.27
N LYS A 140 2.85 -10.25 -16.76
CA LYS A 140 2.49 -8.98 -17.41
C LYS A 140 3.50 -7.85 -17.17
N GLY A 141 4.55 -8.10 -16.38
CA GLY A 141 5.59 -7.11 -16.08
C GLY A 141 5.19 -6.10 -15.00
N PHE A 142 4.09 -6.33 -14.27
CA PHE A 142 3.78 -5.50 -13.11
C PHE A 142 4.87 -5.63 -12.04
N PRO A 143 5.10 -4.59 -11.23
CA PRO A 143 5.88 -4.73 -10.01
C PRO A 143 5.27 -5.84 -9.15
N THR A 144 6.03 -6.90 -9.02
CA THR A 144 5.77 -7.96 -8.07
C THR A 144 6.95 -7.98 -7.13
N ALA A 145 6.74 -8.31 -5.86
CA ALA A 145 7.86 -8.55 -4.93
C ALA A 145 8.93 -9.40 -5.64
N ASP A 146 10.21 -9.05 -5.43
CA ASP A 146 11.41 -9.59 -6.10
C ASP A 146 11.11 -10.48 -7.31
N SER A 147 11.40 -10.02 -8.54
CA SER A 147 11.13 -10.79 -9.77
C SER A 147 11.68 -12.23 -9.76
N SER A 148 12.65 -12.54 -8.90
CA SER A 148 13.15 -13.91 -8.71
C SER A 148 12.21 -14.82 -7.90
N ASN A 149 11.31 -14.28 -7.08
CA ASN A 149 10.32 -15.04 -6.31
C ASN A 149 9.08 -14.19 -5.94
N PRO A 150 8.08 -14.09 -6.83
CA PRO A 150 6.87 -13.29 -6.61
C PRO A 150 5.99 -13.79 -5.44
N ARG A 151 6.22 -15.01 -4.95
CA ARG A 151 5.52 -15.58 -3.78
C ARG A 151 5.90 -14.93 -2.46
N LYS A 152 6.91 -14.07 -2.49
CA LYS A 152 7.33 -13.23 -1.35
C LYS A 152 6.48 -11.97 -1.18
N SER A 153 5.54 -11.71 -2.09
CA SER A 153 4.65 -10.55 -1.95
C SER A 153 3.84 -10.62 -0.65
N THR A 154 3.84 -9.51 0.08
CA THR A 154 3.05 -9.35 1.31
C THR A 154 1.54 -9.31 1.05
N HIS A 155 1.11 -9.00 -0.18
CA HIS A 155 -0.30 -9.13 -0.58
C HIS A 155 -0.81 -10.57 -0.42
N LEU A 156 0.06 -11.57 -0.58
CA LEU A 156 -0.29 -12.99 -0.43
C LEU A 156 -0.59 -13.39 1.02
N ARG A 157 -0.52 -12.45 1.97
CA ARG A 157 -0.72 -12.66 3.41
C ARG A 157 -1.65 -11.60 4.02
N GLY A 158 -2.26 -10.75 3.19
CA GLY A 158 -3.18 -9.68 3.61
C GLY A 158 -2.55 -8.55 4.44
N GLY A 159 -1.22 -8.44 4.45
CA GLY A 159 -0.47 -7.45 5.24
C GLY A 159 -0.31 -6.08 4.57
N THR A 160 -0.77 -5.94 3.33
CA THR A 160 -0.49 -4.80 2.45
C THR A 160 -1.73 -4.35 1.70
N PHE A 161 -1.82 -3.04 1.45
CA PHE A 161 -2.76 -2.45 0.50
C PHE A 161 -2.06 -1.42 -0.40
N ASP A 162 -2.60 -1.24 -1.61
CA ASP A 162 -2.10 -0.28 -2.59
C ASP A 162 -3.08 0.89 -2.73
N LEU A 163 -2.55 2.10 -2.77
CA LEU A 163 -3.31 3.33 -3.01
C LEU A 163 -2.96 3.92 -4.37
N ALA A 164 -3.95 4.16 -5.23
CA ALA A 164 -3.70 4.92 -6.46
C ALA A 164 -3.36 6.37 -6.10
N PHE A 165 -2.25 6.88 -6.63
CA PHE A 165 -1.84 8.26 -6.39
C PHE A 165 -1.68 9.10 -7.65
N LYS A 166 -1.59 8.48 -8.85
CA LYS A 166 -1.29 9.19 -10.10
C LYS A 166 -2.23 10.39 -10.34
N TRP A 167 -3.53 10.13 -10.34
CA TRP A 167 -4.53 11.20 -10.52
C TRP A 167 -4.43 12.27 -9.43
N LEU A 168 -4.21 11.86 -8.16
CA LEU A 168 -4.06 12.78 -7.04
C LEU A 168 -2.82 13.67 -7.21
N LYS A 169 -1.69 13.11 -7.64
CA LYS A 169 -0.44 13.84 -7.89
C LYS A 169 -0.61 14.87 -9.00
N GLU A 170 -1.26 14.49 -10.10
CA GLU A 170 -1.45 15.34 -11.28
C GLU A 170 -2.52 16.43 -11.07
N ASN A 171 -3.63 16.12 -10.39
CA ASN A 171 -4.82 16.99 -10.35
C ASN A 171 -5.06 17.65 -8.98
N ARG A 172 -4.43 17.12 -7.92
CA ARG A 172 -4.64 17.53 -6.52
C ARG A 172 -3.32 17.45 -5.73
N SER A 173 -2.28 18.11 -6.24
CA SER A 173 -0.91 17.97 -5.73
C SER A 173 -0.75 18.25 -4.23
N VAL A 174 -1.56 19.16 -3.65
CA VAL A 174 -1.57 19.41 -2.20
C VAL A 174 -2.08 18.18 -1.43
N ALA A 175 -3.18 17.59 -1.89
CA ALA A 175 -3.73 16.37 -1.30
C ALA A 175 -2.77 15.18 -1.38
N TYR A 176 -2.06 15.05 -2.50
CA TYR A 176 -1.00 14.06 -2.66
C TYR A 176 0.16 14.28 -1.69
N LYS A 177 0.64 15.54 -1.54
CA LYS A 177 1.70 15.88 -0.57
C LYS A 177 1.29 15.54 0.87
N ILE A 178 0.03 15.80 1.23
CA ILE A 178 -0.51 15.46 2.56
C ILE A 178 -0.56 13.94 2.75
N LEU A 179 -0.97 13.17 1.73
CA LEU A 179 -0.96 11.71 1.80
C LEU A 179 0.46 11.18 2.02
N LEU A 180 1.44 11.67 1.25
CA LEU A 180 2.84 11.30 1.43
C LEU A 180 3.37 11.71 2.80
N GLU A 181 2.98 12.87 3.34
CA GLU A 181 3.37 13.29 4.69
C GLU A 181 2.89 12.27 5.73
N VAL A 182 1.61 11.87 5.68
CA VAL A 182 1.04 10.86 6.58
C VAL A 182 1.80 9.53 6.49
N LEU A 183 2.00 9.02 5.27
CA LEU A 183 2.67 7.74 5.05
C LEU A 183 4.14 7.79 5.46
N ARG A 184 4.87 8.85 5.14
CA ARG A 184 6.27 9.02 5.55
C ARG A 184 6.41 9.14 7.06
N ASP A 185 5.47 9.78 7.75
CA ASP A 185 5.46 9.84 9.22
C ASP A 185 5.25 8.47 9.85
N LEU A 186 4.39 7.62 9.27
CA LEU A 186 4.18 6.24 9.70
C LEU A 186 5.40 5.36 9.39
N HIS A 187 6.01 5.55 8.23
CA HIS A 187 7.22 4.84 7.80
C HIS A 187 8.42 5.15 8.72
N LYS A 188 8.64 6.42 9.06
CA LYS A 188 9.68 6.84 10.03
C LYS A 188 9.49 6.22 11.41
N LYS A 189 8.26 5.89 11.79
CA LYS A 189 7.93 5.19 13.04
C LYS A 189 8.00 3.67 12.92
N GLU A 190 8.45 3.16 11.78
CA GLU A 190 8.52 1.75 11.43
C GLU A 190 7.17 1.03 11.50
N GLN A 191 6.05 1.77 11.37
CA GLN A 191 4.71 1.18 11.40
C GLN A 191 4.29 0.61 10.05
N ILE A 192 4.87 1.16 8.97
CA ILE A 192 4.68 0.67 7.61
C ILE A 192 6.02 0.63 6.87
N ASN A 193 6.09 -0.21 5.85
CA ASN A 193 7.00 -0.05 4.75
C ASN A 193 6.24 0.68 3.62
N LEU A 194 6.87 1.69 3.03
CA LEU A 194 6.26 2.50 1.97
C LEU A 194 7.11 2.34 0.72
N ILE A 195 6.50 1.85 -0.36
CA ILE A 195 7.13 1.73 -1.67
C ILE A 195 6.31 2.57 -2.65
N GLU A 196 6.90 3.65 -3.17
CA GLU A 196 6.29 4.45 -4.23
C GLU A 196 6.54 3.75 -5.58
N GLU A 197 5.54 3.16 -6.21
CA GLU A 197 5.67 2.49 -7.51
C GLU A 197 5.23 3.44 -8.63
N THR A 198 6.15 4.32 -9.02
CA THR A 198 5.89 5.44 -9.93
C THR A 198 5.46 4.99 -11.31
N THR A 199 6.03 3.90 -11.82
CA THR A 199 5.70 3.34 -13.13
C THR A 199 4.20 3.04 -13.27
N ILE A 200 3.57 2.50 -12.22
CA ILE A 200 2.15 2.12 -12.24
C ILE A 200 1.25 3.08 -11.44
N GLY A 201 1.83 4.09 -10.80
CA GLY A 201 1.08 5.15 -10.12
C GLY A 201 0.41 4.71 -8.80
N VAL A 202 1.02 3.77 -8.07
CA VAL A 202 0.50 3.28 -6.77
C VAL A 202 1.50 3.47 -5.61
N LEU A 203 0.96 3.69 -4.42
CA LEU A 203 1.70 3.66 -3.16
C LEU A 203 1.43 2.29 -2.52
N HIS A 204 2.42 1.41 -2.52
CA HIS A 204 2.36 0.13 -1.83
C HIS A 204 2.66 0.35 -0.34
N VAL A 205 1.71 -0.05 0.51
CA VAL A 205 1.74 0.17 1.96
C VAL A 205 1.69 -1.17 2.68
N CYS A 206 2.85 -1.67 3.09
CA CYS A 206 2.97 -2.90 3.89
C CYS A 206 3.01 -2.55 5.37
N VAL A 207 2.18 -3.20 6.19
CA VAL A 207 2.02 -2.85 7.60
C VAL A 207 2.91 -3.72 8.48
N ASN A 208 3.71 -3.11 9.35
CA ASN A 208 4.50 -3.85 10.34
C ASN A 208 3.57 -4.40 11.46
N PRO A 209 3.39 -5.73 11.57
CA PRO A 209 2.42 -6.31 12.50
C PRO A 209 2.82 -6.13 13.97
N ASP A 210 4.11 -5.99 14.27
CA ASP A 210 4.62 -5.86 15.65
C ASP A 210 4.51 -4.44 16.17
N LYS A 211 4.81 -3.45 15.31
CA LYS A 211 4.83 -2.03 15.69
C LYS A 211 3.43 -1.43 15.69
N ALA A 212 2.53 -1.89 14.82
CA ALA A 212 1.17 -1.37 14.73
C ALA A 212 0.31 -1.72 15.96
N LYS A 213 0.56 -2.86 16.63
CA LYS A 213 -0.20 -3.30 17.82
C LYS A 213 0.07 -2.45 19.06
N ARG A 214 1.23 -1.79 19.18
CA ARG A 214 1.66 -1.11 20.42
C ARG A 214 0.89 0.16 20.80
N ARG A 215 0.09 0.75 19.91
CA ARG A 215 -0.68 1.99 20.22
C ARG A 215 -2.00 1.74 20.94
N SER A 216 -2.59 0.55 20.84
CA SER A 216 -3.89 0.26 21.49
C SER A 216 -3.76 0.07 23.00
N SER A 217 -2.59 -0.37 23.49
CA SER A 217 -2.34 -0.64 24.91
C SER A 217 -1.90 0.58 25.72
N SER A 218 -1.26 1.58 25.11
CA SER A 218 -0.75 2.76 25.84
C SER A 218 -1.83 3.74 26.31
N ARG A 219 -3.03 3.74 25.71
CA ARG A 219 -4.11 4.69 26.08
C ARG A 219 -4.97 4.25 27.26
N ARG A 220 -4.83 3.02 27.76
CA ARG A 220 -5.62 2.49 28.89
C ARG A 220 -5.04 2.82 30.28
N LEU A 221 -3.83 3.37 30.38
CA LEU A 221 -3.17 3.64 31.67
C LEU A 221 -3.32 5.07 32.20
N ALA A 222 -4.10 5.94 31.55
CA ALA A 222 -4.28 7.34 31.97
C ALA A 222 -5.64 7.65 32.66
N GLY A 223 -6.40 6.63 33.05
CA GLY A 223 -7.83 6.79 33.44
C GLY A 223 -8.23 6.43 34.87
N THR A 224 -7.31 6.02 35.75
CA THR A 224 -7.67 5.61 37.14
C THR A 224 -6.87 6.43 38.15
N GLY A 225 -7.26 7.68 38.33
CA GLY A 225 -6.58 8.60 39.25
C GLY A 225 -7.44 9.77 39.70
N SER A 226 -8.71 9.55 40.06
CA SER A 226 -9.45 10.54 40.83
C SER A 226 -10.66 9.91 41.52
N ALA A 227 -10.47 9.51 42.78
CA ALA A 227 -11.51 9.51 43.81
C ALA A 227 -10.90 9.08 45.15
N LYS A 228 -10.43 10.04 45.95
CA LYS A 228 -10.63 10.05 47.40
C LYS A 228 -10.67 11.51 47.84
N ARG A 229 -11.87 11.99 48.15
CA ARG A 229 -12.12 13.05 49.13
C ARG A 229 -12.41 12.37 50.45
#